data_AF-A0A7R9Y5P2-F1
#
_entry.id   AF-A0A7R9Y5P2-F1
#
_cell.length_a   1.000
_cell.length_b   1.000
_cell.length_c   1.000
_cell.angle_alpha   90.00
_cell.angle_beta   90.00
_cell.angle_gamma   90.00
#
_symmetry.space_group_name_H-M   'P 1'
#
loop_
_entity.id
_entity.type
_entity.pdbx_description
1 polymer ?
#
loop_
_entity_poly.entity_id
_entity_poly.type
_entity_poly.pdbx_seq_one_letter_code
_entity_poly.pdbx_strand_id
1 'polypeptide(L)'
;AASFGASGGPPTVQLGDASMAAAFTARSTHVGPVAAVLRLGRATLVTTVQMFKILGVNCLTSAYAMSVMAIDGVKIGDTQATLSGMLAAALFLFLSMARPLRTLSRRRPHASPFSAYALVSVGAQAAVHLAFMVTAVARAKAHVLAETGATLAVDYEADFEPNVVNTVAFTSSALINLCTFGVNYVGLPFNEPLSSNKPLYYTLIGGFVLFSLAAADVVRPLSEAMELAPLPGAFGFEMVRGAR
;
A
#
# COMPACT_ATOMS: atom_id res chain seq x y z
N ALA A 1 50.83 -11.04 -4.30
CA ALA A 1 51.71 -9.93 -4.74
C ALA A 1 51.06 -9.28 -5.95
N ALA A 2 50.64 -8.02 -5.85
CA ALA A 2 50.08 -7.29 -6.99
C ALA A 2 51.23 -6.88 -7.91
N SER A 3 51.20 -7.31 -9.19
CA SER A 3 52.15 -6.78 -10.17
C SER A 3 51.70 -5.37 -10.56
N PHE A 4 52.60 -4.41 -10.35
CA PHE A 4 52.42 -3.05 -10.83
C PHE A 4 52.71 -3.04 -12.33
N GLY A 5 51.67 -3.14 -13.14
CA GLY A 5 51.74 -2.89 -14.58
C GLY A 5 52.07 -1.41 -14.83
N ALA A 6 53.08 -1.18 -15.66
CA ALA A 6 53.50 0.13 -16.12
C ALA A 6 52.45 0.74 -17.07
N SER A 7 51.39 1.32 -16.51
CA SER A 7 50.52 2.29 -17.18
C SER A 7 49.88 3.12 -16.08
N GLY A 8 49.96 4.45 -16.17
CA GLY A 8 49.52 5.41 -15.14
C GLY A 8 48.00 5.48 -14.91
N GLY A 9 47.28 4.39 -15.14
CA GLY A 9 45.88 4.21 -14.77
C GLY A 9 45.74 3.69 -13.33
N PRO A 10 44.54 3.82 -12.74
CA PRO A 10 44.28 3.24 -11.43
C PRO A 10 44.55 1.73 -11.45
N PRO A 11 45.17 1.16 -10.39
CA PRO A 11 45.58 -0.24 -10.37
C PRO A 11 44.39 -1.16 -10.67
N THR A 12 44.53 -1.98 -11.70
CA THR A 12 43.52 -2.97 -12.10
C THR A 12 43.56 -4.15 -11.14
N VAL A 13 42.50 -4.34 -10.36
CA VAL A 13 42.36 -5.46 -9.43
C VAL A 13 42.09 -6.74 -10.23
N GLN A 14 42.97 -7.74 -10.14
CA GLN A 14 42.77 -9.05 -10.75
C GLN A 14 41.72 -9.83 -9.94
N LEU A 15 40.70 -10.34 -10.62
CA LEU A 15 39.72 -11.26 -10.03
C LEU A 15 40.37 -12.64 -9.90
N GLY A 16 40.28 -13.24 -8.71
CA GLY A 16 40.78 -14.60 -8.45
C GLY A 16 39.63 -15.61 -8.25
N ASP A 17 39.98 -16.85 -7.97
CA ASP A 17 39.01 -17.95 -7.80
C ASP A 17 37.97 -17.68 -6.71
N ALA A 18 38.36 -16.99 -5.63
CA ALA A 18 37.44 -16.60 -4.55
C ALA A 18 36.33 -15.66 -5.03
N SER A 19 36.63 -14.73 -5.95
CA SER A 19 35.61 -13.84 -6.54
C SER A 19 34.73 -14.54 -7.58
N MET A 20 35.16 -15.68 -8.13
CA MET A 20 34.30 -16.51 -9.00
C MET A 20 33.32 -17.36 -8.19
N ALA A 21 33.70 -17.79 -6.99
CA ALA A 21 32.86 -18.62 -6.12
C ALA A 21 31.88 -17.82 -5.24
N ALA A 22 32.21 -16.58 -4.88
CA ALA A 22 31.39 -15.78 -3.96
C ALA A 22 30.22 -15.07 -4.66
N ALA A 23 29.02 -15.11 -4.04
CA ALA A 23 27.84 -14.38 -4.52
C ALA A 23 27.99 -12.84 -4.48
N PHE A 24 28.90 -12.34 -3.64
CA PHE A 24 29.25 -10.92 -3.56
C PHE A 24 30.77 -10.76 -3.63
N THR A 25 31.23 -9.86 -4.49
CA THR A 25 32.66 -9.49 -4.62
C THR A 25 32.82 -8.01 -4.35
N ALA A 26 33.65 -7.65 -3.36
CA ALA A 26 33.98 -6.27 -3.05
C ALA A 26 35.20 -5.80 -3.85
N ARG A 27 35.06 -4.67 -4.57
CA ARG A 27 36.17 -4.06 -5.32
C ARG A 27 37.13 -3.26 -4.43
N SER A 28 36.70 -2.88 -3.22
CA SER A 28 37.49 -2.13 -2.27
C SER A 28 38.31 -3.03 -1.36
N THR A 29 39.50 -2.58 -0.95
CA THR A 29 40.40 -3.30 -0.03
C THR A 29 40.03 -3.20 1.45
N HIS A 30 39.11 -2.30 1.82
CA HIS A 30 38.63 -2.16 3.20
C HIS A 30 37.41 -3.04 3.47
N VAL A 31 37.19 -3.39 4.75
CA VAL A 31 36.12 -4.30 5.22
C VAL A 31 34.72 -3.67 5.29
N GLY A 32 34.60 -2.37 5.01
CA GLY A 32 33.34 -1.61 5.03
C GLY A 32 32.17 -2.23 4.24
N PRO A 33 32.38 -2.83 3.05
CA PRO A 33 31.31 -3.49 2.30
C PRO A 33 30.59 -4.59 3.07
N VAL A 34 31.25 -5.29 3.99
CA VAL A 34 30.61 -6.33 4.83
C VAL A 34 29.49 -5.71 5.67
N ALA A 35 29.76 -4.57 6.31
CA ALA A 35 28.76 -3.86 7.08
C ALA A 35 27.65 -3.27 6.19
N ALA A 36 27.97 -2.83 4.96
CA ALA A 36 26.98 -2.34 4.00
C ALA A 36 26.01 -3.45 3.56
N VAL A 37 26.52 -4.62 3.20
CA VAL A 37 25.71 -5.80 2.83
C VAL A 37 24.82 -6.23 3.98
N LEU A 38 25.33 -6.26 5.22
CA LEU A 38 24.53 -6.60 6.40
C LEU A 38 23.41 -5.58 6.67
N ARG A 39 23.66 -4.28 6.49
CA ARG A 39 22.63 -3.24 6.63
C ARG A 39 21.55 -3.38 5.57
N LEU A 40 21.98 -3.53 4.31
CA LEU A 40 21.07 -3.70 3.18
C LEU A 40 20.22 -4.96 3.36
N GLY A 41 20.82 -6.10 3.66
CA GLY A 41 20.08 -7.35 3.87
C GLY A 41 19.03 -7.26 4.98
N ARG A 42 19.33 -6.56 6.08
CA ARG A 42 18.36 -6.34 7.17
C ARG A 42 17.23 -5.41 6.77
N ALA A 43 17.54 -4.32 6.07
CA ALA A 43 16.53 -3.40 5.53
C ALA A 43 15.63 -4.08 4.50
N THR A 44 16.21 -4.86 3.58
CA THR A 44 15.47 -5.65 2.59
C THR A 44 14.57 -6.67 3.28
N LEU A 45 15.05 -7.43 4.27
CA LEU A 45 14.23 -8.40 4.99
C LEU A 45 13.02 -7.74 5.69
N VAL A 46 13.24 -6.60 6.36
CA VAL A 46 12.13 -5.83 6.96
C VAL A 46 11.14 -5.37 5.90
N THR A 47 11.64 -4.87 4.77
CA THR A 47 10.83 -4.38 3.65
C THR A 47 10.01 -5.52 3.02
N THR A 48 10.58 -6.70 2.86
CA THR A 48 9.85 -7.88 2.39
C THR A 48 8.76 -8.31 3.37
N VAL A 49 9.07 -8.35 4.68
CA VAL A 49 8.08 -8.75 5.69
C VAL A 49 6.92 -7.77 5.78
N GLN A 50 7.17 -6.45 5.73
CA GLN A 50 6.08 -5.46 5.71
C GLN A 50 5.28 -5.52 4.40
N MET A 51 5.91 -5.78 3.25
CA MET A 51 5.20 -5.96 1.98
C MET A 51 4.22 -7.14 2.05
N PHE A 52 4.61 -8.26 2.68
CA PHE A 52 3.70 -9.39 2.90
C PHE A 52 2.52 -9.03 3.81
N LYS A 53 2.74 -8.24 4.87
CA LYS A 53 1.65 -7.76 5.74
C LYS A 53 0.66 -6.88 4.96
N ILE A 54 1.18 -5.93 4.19
CA ILE A 54 0.39 -5.02 3.35
C ILE A 54 -0.43 -5.82 2.35
N LEU A 55 0.22 -6.76 1.64
CA LEU A 55 -0.46 -7.61 0.66
C LEU A 55 -1.55 -8.46 1.32
N GLY A 56 -1.29 -9.04 2.50
CA GLY A 56 -2.29 -9.83 3.23
C GLY A 56 -3.54 -9.03 3.59
N VAL A 57 -3.39 -7.83 4.15
CA VAL A 57 -4.53 -6.96 4.51
C VAL A 57 -5.28 -6.49 3.26
N ASN A 58 -4.55 -6.07 2.21
CA ASN A 58 -5.15 -5.62 0.96
C ASN A 58 -5.94 -6.73 0.27
N CYS A 59 -5.39 -7.95 0.19
CA CYS A 59 -6.09 -9.09 -0.42
C CYS A 59 -7.41 -9.41 0.30
N LEU A 60 -7.40 -9.42 1.63
CA LEU A 60 -8.62 -9.70 2.42
C LEU A 60 -9.68 -8.61 2.22
N THR A 61 -9.27 -7.34 2.23
CA THR A 61 -10.19 -6.21 2.04
C THR A 61 -10.75 -6.17 0.62
N SER A 62 -9.90 -6.34 -0.40
CA SER A 62 -10.33 -6.36 -1.80
C SER A 62 -11.24 -7.54 -2.11
N ALA A 63 -10.97 -8.72 -1.53
CA ALA A 63 -11.84 -9.88 -1.70
C ALA A 63 -13.25 -9.60 -1.17
N TYR A 64 -13.37 -8.94 -0.01
CA TYR A 64 -14.66 -8.52 0.52
C TYR A 64 -15.33 -7.46 -0.38
N ALA A 65 -14.60 -6.43 -0.79
CA ALA A 65 -15.14 -5.39 -1.67
C ALA A 65 -15.69 -6.00 -2.97
N MET A 66 -14.90 -6.85 -3.63
CA MET A 66 -15.31 -7.57 -4.85
C MET A 66 -16.51 -8.48 -4.59
N SER A 67 -16.58 -9.14 -3.44
CA SER A 67 -17.75 -9.97 -3.07
C SER A 67 -19.02 -9.14 -2.93
N VAL A 68 -18.94 -7.96 -2.30
CA VAL A 68 -20.09 -7.04 -2.19
C VAL A 68 -20.53 -6.59 -3.57
N MET A 69 -19.58 -6.10 -4.37
CA MET A 69 -19.85 -5.63 -5.72
C MET A 69 -20.47 -6.72 -6.59
N ALA A 70 -19.98 -7.96 -6.50
CA ALA A 70 -20.55 -9.09 -7.20
C ALA A 70 -21.99 -9.40 -6.75
N ILE A 71 -22.27 -9.45 -5.44
CA ILE A 71 -23.61 -9.79 -4.94
C ILE A 71 -24.64 -8.70 -5.29
N ASP A 72 -24.22 -7.43 -5.30
CA ASP A 72 -25.12 -6.30 -5.55
C ASP A 72 -25.19 -5.90 -7.03
N GLY A 73 -24.53 -6.63 -7.94
CA GLY A 73 -24.48 -6.31 -9.36
C GLY A 73 -23.76 -4.99 -9.68
N VAL A 74 -22.89 -4.52 -8.79
CA VAL A 74 -22.19 -3.25 -8.91
C VAL A 74 -20.85 -3.46 -9.63
N LYS A 75 -20.61 -2.71 -10.70
CA LYS A 75 -19.34 -2.73 -11.45
C LYS A 75 -18.40 -1.60 -11.00
N ILE A 76 -17.11 -1.75 -11.27
CA ILE A 76 -16.09 -0.69 -11.14
C ILE A 76 -15.88 -0.08 -12.52
N GLY A 77 -15.84 1.25 -12.61
CA GLY A 77 -15.51 1.93 -13.86
C GLY A 77 -14.03 1.81 -14.25
N ASP A 78 -13.73 1.91 -15.54
CA ASP A 78 -12.34 1.79 -16.04
C ASP A 78 -11.41 2.87 -15.44
N THR A 79 -11.95 4.07 -15.20
CA THR A 79 -11.25 5.18 -14.55
C THR A 79 -10.88 4.80 -13.11
N GLN A 80 -11.82 4.24 -12.36
CA GLN A 80 -11.63 3.80 -10.98
C GLN A 80 -10.60 2.65 -10.88
N ALA A 81 -10.67 1.69 -11.80
CA ALA A 81 -9.72 0.58 -11.89
C ALA A 81 -8.30 1.08 -12.17
N THR A 82 -8.16 2.01 -13.13
CA THR A 82 -6.88 2.63 -13.49
C THR A 82 -6.29 3.41 -12.32
N LEU A 83 -7.08 4.25 -11.65
CA LEU A 83 -6.64 5.02 -10.49
C LEU A 83 -6.18 4.11 -9.35
N SER A 84 -6.93 3.04 -9.06
CA SER A 84 -6.58 2.07 -8.02
C SER A 84 -5.28 1.35 -8.33
N GLY A 85 -5.12 0.89 -9.58
CA GLY A 85 -3.92 0.20 -10.05
C GLY A 85 -2.68 1.10 -10.00
N MET A 86 -2.79 2.33 -10.51
CA MET A 86 -1.72 3.31 -10.47
C MET A 86 -1.31 3.67 -9.03
N LEU A 87 -2.30 3.89 -8.15
CA LEU A 87 -2.04 4.19 -6.74
C LEU A 87 -1.30 3.03 -6.06
N ALA A 88 -1.78 1.80 -6.23
CA ALA A 88 -1.14 0.61 -5.66
C ALA A 88 0.29 0.43 -6.19
N ALA A 89 0.49 0.59 -7.50
CA ALA A 89 1.82 0.50 -8.12
C ALA A 89 2.78 1.56 -7.57
N ALA A 90 2.33 2.82 -7.48
CA ALA A 90 3.12 3.92 -6.92
C ALA A 90 3.50 3.65 -5.45
N LEU A 91 2.54 3.23 -4.62
CA LEU A 91 2.78 2.90 -3.22
C LEU A 91 3.79 1.77 -3.05
N PHE A 92 3.66 0.66 -3.80
CA PHE A 92 4.63 -0.44 -3.74
C PHE A 92 6.03 -0.04 -4.24
N LEU A 93 6.09 0.74 -5.32
CA LEU A 93 7.34 1.25 -5.86
C LEU A 93 8.05 2.15 -4.84
N PHE A 94 7.37 3.15 -4.28
CA PHE A 94 7.97 4.04 -3.28
C PHE A 94 8.29 3.34 -1.95
N LEU A 95 7.52 2.32 -1.58
CA LEU A 95 7.84 1.47 -0.43
C LEU A 95 9.17 0.73 -0.62
N SER A 96 9.42 0.18 -1.81
CA SER A 96 10.66 -0.53 -2.14
C SER A 96 11.90 0.38 -2.19
N MET A 97 11.71 1.69 -2.35
CA MET A 97 12.79 2.69 -2.37
C MET A 97 13.24 3.15 -0.98
N ALA A 98 12.69 2.59 0.10
CA ALA A 98 13.08 2.95 1.45
C ALA A 98 14.57 2.69 1.71
N ARG A 99 15.29 3.70 2.22
CA ARG A 99 16.75 3.61 2.40
C ARG A 99 17.14 2.97 3.73
N PRO A 100 18.16 2.09 3.74
CA PRO A 100 18.72 1.55 4.98
C PRO A 100 19.44 2.63 5.80
N LEU A 101 19.39 2.52 7.12
CA LEU A 101 20.17 3.39 8.01
C LEU A 101 21.68 3.09 7.90
N ARG A 102 22.49 4.14 8.14
CA ARG A 102 23.97 4.03 8.13
C ARG A 102 24.51 3.25 9.33
N THR A 103 23.76 3.17 10.42
CA THR A 103 24.15 2.53 11.68
C THR A 103 23.55 1.14 11.81
N LEU A 104 24.34 0.18 12.31
CA LEU A 104 23.82 -1.16 12.61
C LEU A 104 23.08 -1.14 13.95
N SER A 105 21.81 -1.52 13.95
CA SER A 105 21.04 -1.73 15.19
C SER A 105 21.40 -3.07 15.85
N ARG A 106 21.29 -3.15 17.18
CA ARG A 106 21.42 -4.43 17.92
C ARG A 106 20.19 -5.34 17.76
N ARG A 107 19.01 -4.77 17.45
CA ARG A 107 17.72 -5.50 17.34
C ARG A 107 17.65 -6.30 16.03
N ARG A 108 17.39 -7.60 16.06
CA ARG A 108 17.23 -8.39 14.82
C ARG A 108 15.85 -8.17 14.19
N PRO A 109 15.75 -8.13 12.85
CA PRO A 109 14.46 -8.07 12.16
C PRO A 109 13.72 -9.41 12.31
N HIS A 110 12.39 -9.39 12.20
CA HIS A 110 11.61 -10.62 12.16
C HIS A 110 11.93 -11.39 10.89
N ALA A 111 12.23 -12.67 11.01
CA ALA A 111 12.71 -13.48 9.89
C ALA A 111 11.60 -14.02 8.99
N SER A 112 10.36 -14.12 9.49
CA SER A 112 9.26 -14.74 8.77
C SER A 112 7.98 -13.88 8.83
N PRO A 113 7.27 -13.74 7.69
CA PRO A 113 5.93 -13.17 7.67
C PRO A 113 4.88 -14.05 8.38
N PHE A 114 5.17 -15.34 8.61
CA PHE A 114 4.26 -16.28 9.28
C PHE A 114 4.50 -16.38 10.80
N SER A 115 5.00 -15.31 11.42
CA SER A 115 5.06 -15.25 12.88
C SER A 115 3.67 -15.02 13.48
N ALA A 116 3.42 -15.53 14.69
CA ALA A 116 2.15 -15.28 15.40
C ALA A 116 1.85 -13.77 15.51
N TYR A 117 2.88 -12.96 15.76
CA TYR A 117 2.77 -11.50 15.76
C TYR A 117 2.25 -10.95 14.41
N ALA A 118 2.82 -11.39 13.29
CA ALA A 118 2.41 -10.92 11.98
C ALA A 118 1.00 -11.39 11.61
N LEU A 119 0.66 -12.65 11.89
CA LEU A 119 -0.68 -13.19 11.63
C LEU A 119 -1.76 -12.50 12.46
N VAL A 120 -1.52 -12.31 13.76
CA VAL A 120 -2.46 -11.59 14.64
C VAL A 120 -2.58 -10.12 14.22
N SER A 121 -1.47 -9.46 13.86
CA SER A 121 -1.50 -8.08 13.37
C SER A 121 -2.30 -7.94 12.08
N VAL A 122 -2.06 -8.80 11.09
CA VAL A 122 -2.79 -8.77 9.80
C VAL A 122 -4.26 -9.12 10.02
N GLY A 123 -4.56 -10.14 10.83
CA GLY A 123 -5.93 -10.54 11.14
C GLY A 123 -6.71 -9.45 11.87
N ALA A 124 -6.11 -8.79 12.86
CA ALA A 124 -6.76 -7.70 13.59
C ALA A 124 -6.99 -6.47 12.71
N GLN A 125 -6.01 -6.08 11.88
CA GLN A 125 -6.18 -4.99 10.91
C GLN A 125 -7.29 -5.32 9.90
N ALA A 126 -7.26 -6.52 9.32
CA ALA A 126 -8.31 -6.98 8.40
C ALA A 126 -9.69 -6.96 9.06
N ALA A 127 -9.82 -7.40 10.32
CA ALA A 127 -11.09 -7.35 11.03
C ALA A 127 -11.63 -5.92 11.18
N VAL A 128 -10.77 -4.94 11.54
CA VAL A 128 -11.17 -3.53 11.64
C VAL A 128 -11.57 -2.96 10.27
N HIS A 129 -10.76 -3.22 9.23
CA HIS A 129 -11.06 -2.75 7.88
C HIS A 129 -12.32 -3.36 7.29
N LEU A 130 -12.55 -4.66 7.52
CA LEU A 130 -13.76 -5.35 7.10
C LEU A 130 -14.98 -4.84 7.87
N ALA A 131 -14.89 -4.65 9.19
CA ALA A 131 -15.99 -4.08 9.97
C ALA A 131 -16.37 -2.67 9.46
N PHE A 132 -15.37 -1.84 9.17
CA PHE A 132 -15.59 -0.54 8.56
C PHE A 132 -16.25 -0.66 7.17
N MET A 133 -15.75 -1.51 6.28
CA MET A 133 -16.36 -1.71 4.95
C MET A 133 -17.80 -2.23 5.03
N VAL A 134 -18.05 -3.22 5.89
CA VAL A 134 -19.41 -3.78 6.11
C VAL A 134 -20.36 -2.69 6.56
N THR A 135 -19.97 -1.88 7.54
CA THR A 135 -20.83 -0.82 8.08
C THR A 135 -21.04 0.31 7.08
N ALA A 136 -20.01 0.72 6.34
CA ALA A 136 -20.10 1.75 5.30
C ALA A 136 -21.04 1.32 4.16
N VAL A 137 -20.86 0.10 3.64
CA VAL A 137 -21.71 -0.48 2.60
C VAL A 137 -23.14 -0.69 3.10
N ALA A 138 -23.34 -1.20 4.31
CA ALA A 138 -24.67 -1.41 4.87
C ALA A 138 -25.45 -0.09 4.98
N ARG A 139 -24.79 1.00 5.40
CA ARG A 139 -25.41 2.33 5.42
C ARG A 139 -25.72 2.83 4.03
N ALA A 140 -24.79 2.67 3.08
CA ALA A 140 -25.01 3.04 1.68
C ALA A 140 -26.26 2.34 1.10
N LYS A 141 -26.40 1.04 1.34
CA LYS A 141 -27.58 0.26 0.93
C LYS A 141 -28.87 0.73 1.60
N ALA A 142 -28.82 1.00 2.91
CA ALA A 142 -29.98 1.51 3.65
C ALA A 142 -30.45 2.86 3.11
N HIS A 143 -29.51 3.74 2.72
CA HIS A 143 -29.82 5.01 2.07
C HIS A 143 -30.48 4.82 0.70
N VAL A 144 -29.92 3.96 -0.16
CA VAL A 144 -30.51 3.67 -1.47
C VAL A 144 -31.94 3.17 -1.31
N LEU A 145 -32.18 2.22 -0.40
CA LEU A 145 -33.52 1.70 -0.13
C LEU A 145 -34.49 2.77 0.35
N ALA A 146 -34.04 3.69 1.21
CA ALA A 146 -34.87 4.77 1.72
C ALA A 146 -35.26 5.80 0.64
N GLU A 147 -34.40 6.02 -0.36
CA GLU A 147 -34.62 7.00 -1.43
C GLU A 147 -35.43 6.43 -2.59
N THR A 148 -35.13 5.21 -3.04
CA THR A 148 -35.77 4.60 -4.22
C THR A 148 -36.94 3.67 -3.87
N GLY A 149 -37.08 3.28 -2.60
CA GLY A 149 -38.06 2.28 -2.16
C GLY A 149 -37.75 0.85 -2.60
N ALA A 150 -36.61 0.61 -3.26
CA ALA A 150 -36.19 -0.69 -3.78
C ALA A 150 -34.69 -0.92 -3.52
N THR A 151 -34.30 -2.19 -3.42
CA THR A 151 -32.88 -2.57 -3.45
C THR A 151 -32.31 -2.35 -4.85
N LEU A 152 -30.99 -2.20 -4.98
CA LEU A 152 -30.31 -2.11 -6.26
C LEU A 152 -30.80 -3.22 -7.20
N ALA A 153 -31.22 -2.83 -8.41
CA ALA A 153 -31.60 -3.77 -9.44
C ALA A 153 -30.33 -4.52 -9.89
N VAL A 154 -30.31 -5.84 -9.68
CA VAL A 154 -29.15 -6.65 -10.01
C VAL A 154 -29.24 -7.08 -11.47
N ASP A 155 -28.54 -6.34 -12.33
CA ASP A 155 -28.28 -6.76 -13.71
C ASP A 155 -26.77 -6.94 -13.92
N TYR A 156 -26.35 -8.20 -14.04
CA TYR A 156 -24.95 -8.56 -14.21
C TYR A 156 -24.41 -8.21 -15.61
N GLU A 157 -25.29 -8.07 -16.60
CA GLU A 157 -24.93 -7.76 -17.99
C GLU A 157 -24.92 -6.25 -18.27
N ALA A 158 -25.54 -5.43 -17.41
CA ALA A 158 -25.59 -3.98 -17.56
C ALA A 158 -24.19 -3.33 -17.53
N ASP A 159 -24.01 -2.26 -18.31
CA ASP A 159 -22.78 -1.47 -18.30
C ASP A 159 -22.56 -0.77 -16.94
N PHE A 160 -21.34 -0.29 -16.69
CA PHE A 160 -21.03 0.44 -15.47
C PHE A 160 -21.87 1.72 -15.36
N GLU A 161 -22.57 1.86 -14.24
CA GLU A 161 -23.25 3.09 -13.85
C GLU A 161 -22.81 3.51 -12.43
N PRO A 162 -22.36 4.77 -12.24
CA PRO A 162 -22.02 5.30 -10.92
C PRO A 162 -23.20 5.22 -9.96
N ASN A 163 -23.01 4.55 -8.83
CA ASN A 163 -24.00 4.48 -7.76
C ASN A 163 -23.36 4.68 -6.38
N VAL A 164 -24.21 4.91 -5.38
CA VAL A 164 -23.77 5.21 -4.00
C VAL A 164 -22.94 4.05 -3.42
N VAL A 165 -23.32 2.80 -3.68
CA VAL A 165 -22.59 1.62 -3.18
C VAL A 165 -21.21 1.51 -3.83
N ASN A 166 -21.11 1.71 -5.15
CA ASN A 166 -19.83 1.79 -5.87
C ASN A 166 -18.93 2.89 -5.26
N THR A 167 -19.47 4.09 -5.11
CA THR A 167 -18.73 5.26 -4.61
C THR A 167 -18.16 5.01 -3.22
N VAL A 168 -18.98 4.47 -2.31
CA VAL A 168 -18.56 4.13 -0.94
C VAL A 168 -17.54 3.01 -0.94
N ALA A 169 -17.76 1.93 -1.70
CA ALA A 169 -16.86 0.80 -1.75
C ALA A 169 -15.49 1.20 -2.32
N PHE A 170 -15.47 1.99 -3.40
CA PHE A 170 -14.25 2.45 -4.06
C PHE A 170 -13.45 3.42 -3.17
N THR A 171 -14.08 4.49 -2.68
CA THR A 171 -13.39 5.48 -1.84
C THR A 171 -12.89 4.87 -0.53
N SER A 172 -13.70 4.01 0.10
CA SER A 172 -13.29 3.29 1.31
C SER A 172 -12.12 2.33 1.04
N SER A 173 -12.15 1.59 -0.06
CA SER A 173 -11.05 0.69 -0.44
C SER A 173 -9.75 1.46 -0.68
N ALA A 174 -9.81 2.62 -1.33
CA ALA A 174 -8.65 3.47 -1.55
C ALA A 174 -8.06 4.01 -0.22
N LEU A 175 -8.91 4.47 0.70
CA LEU A 175 -8.50 4.94 2.03
C LEU A 175 -7.91 3.81 2.88
N ILE A 176 -8.50 2.61 2.85
CA ILE A 176 -7.96 1.43 3.54
C ILE A 176 -6.60 1.05 2.97
N ASN A 177 -6.42 1.11 1.65
CA ASN A 177 -5.14 0.82 1.02
C ASN A 177 -4.05 1.80 1.51
N LEU A 178 -4.33 3.10 1.47
CA LEU A 178 -3.43 4.13 2.00
C LEU A 178 -3.10 3.92 3.48
N CYS A 179 -4.11 3.60 4.30
CA CYS A 179 -3.94 3.29 5.72
C CYS A 179 -3.05 2.06 5.95
N THR A 180 -3.27 1.00 5.17
CA THR A 180 -2.50 -0.23 5.24
C THR A 180 -1.02 0.05 4.97
N PHE A 181 -0.70 0.83 3.94
CA PHE A 181 0.69 1.22 3.66
C PHE A 181 1.29 2.11 4.75
N GLY A 182 0.55 3.10 5.24
CA GLY A 182 1.03 4.01 6.28
C GLY A 182 1.31 3.31 7.61
N VAL A 183 0.38 2.47 8.07
CA VAL A 183 0.47 1.78 9.38
C VAL A 183 1.49 0.65 9.36
N ASN A 184 1.62 -0.06 8.25
CA ASN A 184 2.57 -1.18 8.16
C ASN A 184 3.98 -0.78 7.74
N TYR A 185 4.24 0.51 7.42
CA TYR A 185 5.59 0.98 7.15
C TYR A 185 6.48 0.86 8.38
N VAL A 186 7.54 0.06 8.27
CA VAL A 186 8.56 -0.10 9.31
C VAL A 186 9.80 0.71 8.92
N GLY A 187 9.96 1.84 9.59
CA GLY A 187 11.16 2.68 9.51
C GLY A 187 12.27 2.23 10.45
N LEU A 188 12.47 3.00 11.52
CA LEU A 188 13.51 2.73 12.52
C LEU A 188 13.30 1.37 13.22
N PRO A 189 14.37 0.64 13.57
CA PRO A 189 15.79 1.01 13.48
C PRO A 189 16.52 0.45 12.24
N PHE A 190 15.79 0.07 11.17
CA PHE A 190 16.38 -0.60 10.00
C PHE A 190 16.37 0.29 8.75
N ASN A 191 15.24 0.94 8.53
CA ASN A 191 15.01 1.89 7.45
C ASN A 191 14.93 3.31 8.01
N GLU A 192 15.01 4.29 7.11
CA GLU A 192 14.67 5.68 7.43
C GLU A 192 13.20 5.81 7.91
N PRO A 193 12.86 6.84 8.68
CA PRO A 193 11.46 7.08 9.05
C PRO A 193 10.63 7.44 7.81
N LEU A 194 9.31 7.22 7.88
CA LEU A 194 8.39 7.46 6.76
C LEU A 194 8.52 8.87 6.16
N SER A 195 8.69 9.88 7.02
CA SER A 195 8.86 11.28 6.62
C SER A 195 10.13 11.55 5.79
N SER A 196 11.14 10.69 5.89
CA SER A 196 12.36 10.79 5.08
C SER A 196 12.18 10.19 3.69
N ASN A 197 11.30 9.19 3.53
CA ASN A 197 10.89 8.67 2.24
C ASN A 197 9.87 9.61 1.60
N LYS A 198 10.35 10.76 1.08
CA LYS A 198 9.51 11.83 0.54
C LYS A 198 8.48 11.36 -0.51
N PRO A 199 8.84 10.51 -1.50
CA PRO A 199 7.86 10.03 -2.48
C PRO A 199 6.70 9.27 -1.83
N LEU A 200 6.99 8.32 -0.94
CA LEU A 200 5.95 7.57 -0.24
C LEU A 200 5.14 8.49 0.68
N TYR A 201 5.79 9.38 1.42
CA TYR A 201 5.14 10.29 2.35
C TYR A 201 4.13 11.21 1.65
N TYR A 202 4.53 11.89 0.57
CA TYR A 202 3.62 12.76 -0.17
C TYR A 202 2.53 12.00 -0.90
N THR A 203 2.80 10.78 -1.37
CA THR A 203 1.77 9.93 -1.99
C THR A 203 0.71 9.53 -0.97
N LEU A 204 1.12 9.17 0.25
CA LEU A 204 0.20 8.84 1.34
C LEU A 204 -0.65 10.05 1.73
N ILE A 205 -0.03 11.18 2.04
CA ILE A 205 -0.76 12.39 2.47
C ILE A 205 -1.66 12.91 1.35
N GLY A 206 -1.14 13.03 0.13
CA GLY A 206 -1.90 13.49 -1.03
C GLY A 206 -3.07 12.56 -1.34
N GLY A 207 -2.83 11.24 -1.31
CA GLY A 207 -3.89 10.24 -1.47
C GLY A 207 -4.96 10.35 -0.38
N PHE A 208 -4.57 10.44 0.89
CA PHE A 208 -5.54 10.59 1.98
C PHE A 208 -6.40 11.82 1.81
N VAL A 209 -5.79 12.98 1.52
CA VAL A 209 -6.54 14.21 1.27
C VAL A 209 -7.47 14.05 0.07
N LEU A 210 -6.98 13.54 -1.06
CA LEU A 210 -7.76 13.36 -2.28
C LEU A 210 -8.98 12.47 -2.05
N PHE A 211 -8.79 11.26 -1.52
CA PHE A 211 -9.87 10.30 -1.34
C PHE A 211 -10.79 10.66 -0.17
N SER A 212 -10.32 11.39 0.86
CA SER A 212 -11.21 11.95 1.89
C SER A 212 -12.07 13.09 1.36
N LEU A 213 -11.54 13.94 0.47
CA LEU A 213 -12.34 15.00 -0.18
C LEU A 213 -13.38 14.41 -1.14
N ALA A 214 -13.01 13.35 -1.88
CA ALA A 214 -13.93 12.61 -2.74
C ALA A 214 -15.00 11.88 -1.90
N ALA A 215 -14.62 11.23 -0.80
CA ALA A 215 -15.51 10.57 0.14
C ALA A 215 -16.50 11.54 0.82
N ALA A 216 -16.09 12.79 1.06
CA ALA A 216 -16.94 13.83 1.64
C ALA A 216 -17.81 14.56 0.59
N ASP A 217 -17.63 14.25 -0.70
CA ASP A 217 -18.29 14.90 -1.84
C ASP A 217 -18.19 16.45 -1.84
N VAL A 218 -17.07 16.99 -1.34
CA VAL A 218 -16.85 18.44 -1.19
C VAL A 218 -16.50 19.10 -2.53
N VAL A 219 -15.82 18.36 -3.42
CA VAL A 219 -15.29 18.88 -4.69
C VAL A 219 -15.92 18.10 -5.84
N ARG A 220 -17.06 18.58 -6.35
CA ARG A 220 -17.83 17.91 -7.41
C ARG A 220 -17.04 17.57 -8.68
N PRO A 221 -16.17 18.46 -9.22
CA PRO A 221 -15.35 18.11 -10.38
C PRO A 221 -14.40 16.95 -10.14
N LEU A 222 -13.93 16.76 -8.89
CA LEU A 222 -13.10 15.63 -8.52
C LEU A 222 -13.92 14.35 -8.47
N SER A 223 -15.12 14.39 -7.86
CA SER A 223 -16.04 13.25 -7.83
C SER A 223 -16.42 12.79 -9.25
N GLU A 224 -16.73 13.74 -10.14
CA GLU A 224 -17.08 13.47 -11.54
C GLU A 224 -15.89 12.87 -12.32
N ALA A 225 -14.68 13.41 -12.14
CA ALA A 225 -13.47 12.87 -12.76
C ALA A 225 -13.13 11.44 -12.32
N MET A 226 -13.66 10.99 -11.17
CA MET A 226 -13.48 9.65 -10.64
C MET A 226 -14.72 8.76 -10.85
N GLU A 227 -15.70 9.23 -11.64
CA GLU A 227 -16.97 8.53 -11.91
C GLU A 227 -17.73 8.17 -10.62
N LEU A 228 -17.77 9.08 -9.65
CA LEU A 228 -18.45 8.89 -8.37
C LEU A 228 -19.88 9.45 -8.42
N ALA A 229 -20.81 8.70 -7.84
CA ALA A 229 -22.17 9.16 -7.63
C ALA A 229 -22.22 10.19 -6.49
N PRO A 230 -23.14 11.18 -6.57
CA PRO A 230 -23.40 12.09 -5.46
C PRO A 230 -23.75 11.32 -4.19
N LEU A 231 -23.14 11.72 -3.07
CA LEU A 231 -23.49 11.18 -1.76
C LEU A 231 -24.58 12.06 -1.12
N PRO A 232 -25.65 11.48 -0.58
CA PRO A 232 -26.75 12.27 -0.03
C PRO A 232 -26.39 12.96 1.30
N GLY A 233 -26.62 14.27 1.38
CA GLY A 233 -26.57 15.03 2.62
C GLY A 233 -25.23 14.97 3.37
N ALA A 234 -25.27 14.67 4.67
CA ALA A 234 -24.09 14.58 5.54
C ALA A 234 -23.37 13.22 5.48
N PHE A 235 -23.87 12.25 4.70
CA PHE A 235 -23.39 10.87 4.71
C PHE A 235 -21.90 10.75 4.37
N GLY A 236 -21.42 11.48 3.35
CA GLY A 236 -19.99 11.50 3.01
C GLY A 236 -19.13 12.03 4.16
N PHE A 237 -19.62 13.04 4.88
CA PHE A 237 -18.92 13.61 6.02
C PHE A 237 -18.94 12.70 7.25
N GLU A 238 -20.03 11.98 7.48
CA GLU A 238 -20.14 10.94 8.51
C GLU A 238 -19.19 9.76 8.24
N MET A 239 -19.04 9.38 6.97
CA MET A 239 -18.10 8.35 6.55
C MET A 239 -16.65 8.74 6.87
N VAL A 240 -16.28 10.02 6.64
CA VAL A 240 -14.93 10.53 6.93
C VAL A 240 -14.69 10.75 8.42
N ARG A 241 -15.69 11.22 9.18
CA ARG A 241 -15.55 11.45 10.64
C ARG A 241 -15.49 10.17 11.46
N GLY A 242 -15.91 9.04 10.88
CA GLY A 242 -16.15 7.81 11.61
C GLY A 242 -17.46 7.94 12.40
N ALA A 243 -18.37 7.00 12.19
CA ALA A 243 -19.64 6.94 12.88
C ALA A 243 -19.50 7.18 14.40
N ARG A 244 -20.22 8.17 14.93
CA ARG A 244 -20.68 8.13 16.33
C ARG A 244 -21.94 7.28 16.41
#